data_AF-A0A962ZPE3-F1
#
_entry.id   AF-A0A962ZPE3-F1
#
_cell.length_a   1.000
_cell.length_b   1.000
_cell.length_c   1.000
_cell.angle_alpha   90.00
_cell.angle_beta   90.00
_cell.angle_gamma   90.00
#
_symmetry.space_group_name_H-M   'P 1'
#
loop_
_entity.id
_entity.type
_entity.pdbx_description
1 polymer ?
#
loop_
_entity_poly.entity_id
_entity_poly.type
_entity_poly.pdbx_seq_one_letter_code
_entity_poly.pdbx_strand_id
1 'polypeptide(L)'
;MLACGHAEEAARAYEKALRLDPARPATLAKIDRARDLAAAARPKSAPFANARERRDSMAFEDEIRQAGMFAGSGDKQRAEDIYRSILRRDPDHVEAARLLAGIAVEYERLDEAEVFLRRAVSLAPDYPRALVDLANVLREQEKVDEALEAAAQLIELAPEAAESYMVEASALGLAGRHDDAIRAYRTALKLAPDKASAMCSMAHHLKTIGQQDEAIAQYRAAIEARPGYSEAYWSLANLKTFRFTDDETHAMQALLAEDKLDDVARSQVHNALAFDFEARGEYDKAFLNFEQGNIVRRRLEVYDPVDTEATHDRVISMFDEAFLAQPAADPVEPVPIFVIGLPRSGSTLIEQILASHSQVEGTHELSELSKAVQRLRHHAPGQQRYPEFLADMRAGGWAKLGSDYLQTTARHRHGAAFFIDKNPNNFVFAGLIRLALPNAKIINACRHPLDSCLGSFKQMFASGQPFTYDMTELGEYYLQYQRLIEHWHRVLPGYVLDVHYERVVGDLDAEVRRLLDFCGLPFEESCLRFFETTRAVKTASSEQVRQPIYSSSVNLWRNYEQHLDTLIHILEPALLGLPDDVKPDILRVR
;
A
#
# COMPACT_ATOMS: atom_id res chain seq x y z
N MET A 1 -22.44 35.58 26.88
CA MET A 1 -21.71 34.38 27.35
C MET A 1 -22.55 33.58 28.34
N LEU A 2 -22.72 34.00 29.61
CA LEU A 2 -23.49 33.22 30.59
C LEU A 2 -24.98 33.04 30.23
N ALA A 3 -25.65 34.11 29.78
CA ALA A 3 -27.04 34.06 29.31
C ALA A 3 -27.22 33.28 27.99
N CYS A 4 -26.12 32.94 27.31
CA CYS A 4 -26.11 32.23 26.04
C CYS A 4 -25.66 30.76 26.20
N GLY A 5 -25.57 30.25 27.44
CA GLY A 5 -25.19 28.85 27.71
C GLY A 5 -23.68 28.56 27.76
N HIS A 6 -22.82 29.52 27.44
CA HIS A 6 -21.36 29.35 27.45
C HIS A 6 -20.75 29.61 28.84
N ALA A 7 -21.02 28.70 29.78
CA ALA A 7 -20.69 28.89 31.20
C ALA A 7 -19.18 28.86 31.50
N GLU A 8 -18.41 27.96 30.88
CA GLU A 8 -16.95 27.88 31.08
C GLU A 8 -16.20 29.11 30.52
N GLU A 9 -16.61 29.61 29.36
CA GLU A 9 -16.03 30.82 28.77
C GLU A 9 -16.37 32.08 29.58
N ALA A 10 -17.60 32.15 30.12
CA ALA A 10 -18.00 33.23 31.01
C ALA A 10 -17.15 33.25 32.29
N ALA A 11 -16.85 32.09 32.89
CA ALA A 11 -15.99 31.99 34.07
C ALA A 11 -14.57 32.50 33.78
N ARG A 12 -13.95 32.06 32.66
CA ARG A 12 -12.63 32.53 32.23
C ARG A 12 -12.60 34.05 31.99
N ALA A 13 -13.65 34.61 31.39
CA ALA A 13 -13.77 36.04 31.17
C ALA A 13 -13.89 36.84 32.48
N TYR A 14 -14.65 36.34 33.46
CA TYR A 14 -14.77 36.98 34.78
C TYR A 14 -13.49 36.88 35.61
N GLU A 15 -12.75 35.77 35.53
CA GLU A 15 -11.43 35.64 36.16
C GLU A 15 -10.42 36.62 35.57
N LYS A 16 -10.44 36.81 34.25
CA LYS A 16 -9.62 37.82 33.59
C LYS A 16 -10.02 39.24 34.03
N ALA A 17 -11.32 39.51 34.15
CA ALA A 17 -11.82 40.80 34.64
C ALA A 17 -11.40 41.06 36.11
N LEU A 18 -11.40 40.04 36.96
CA LEU A 18 -10.96 40.14 38.37
C LEU A 18 -9.45 40.38 38.49
N ARG A 19 -8.64 39.83 37.59
CA ARG A 19 -7.19 40.11 37.54
C ARG A 19 -6.88 41.55 37.12
N LEU A 20 -7.73 42.14 36.28
CA LEU A 20 -7.56 43.51 35.78
C LEU A 20 -8.11 44.56 36.75
N ASP A 21 -9.14 44.23 37.52
CA ASP A 21 -9.70 45.10 38.56
C ASP A 21 -10.13 44.25 39.78
N PRO A 22 -9.24 44.09 40.77
CA PRO A 22 -9.50 43.25 41.95
C PRO A 22 -10.62 43.79 42.87
N ALA A 23 -10.95 45.08 42.79
CA ALA A 23 -11.97 45.70 43.63
C ALA A 23 -13.39 45.59 43.03
N ARG A 24 -13.52 44.99 41.84
CA ARG A 24 -14.76 44.98 41.08
C ARG A 24 -15.86 44.15 41.79
N PRO A 25 -16.94 44.80 42.27
CA PRO A 25 -17.92 44.15 43.13
C PRO A 25 -18.69 43.04 42.40
N ALA A 26 -19.04 41.99 43.15
CA ALA A 26 -19.80 40.83 42.68
C ALA A 26 -19.15 39.99 41.55
N THR A 27 -17.88 40.23 41.19
CA THR A 27 -17.17 39.44 40.17
C THR A 27 -16.88 38.02 40.67
N LEU A 28 -16.51 37.85 41.94
CA LEU A 28 -16.33 36.54 42.57
C LEU A 28 -17.63 35.71 42.56
N ALA A 29 -18.75 36.30 42.99
CA ALA A 29 -20.05 35.62 42.97
C ALA A 29 -20.51 35.24 41.55
N LYS A 30 -20.11 36.01 40.52
CA LYS A 30 -20.38 35.68 39.11
C LYS A 30 -19.48 34.55 38.60
N ILE A 31 -18.23 34.46 39.06
CA ILE A 31 -17.33 33.33 38.78
C ILE A 31 -17.91 32.05 39.38
N ASP A 32 -18.33 32.09 40.65
CA ASP A 32 -18.90 30.92 41.34
C ASP A 32 -20.17 30.43 40.63
N ARG A 33 -21.10 31.34 40.34
CA ARG A 33 -22.32 31.01 39.58
C ARG A 33 -22.02 30.46 38.18
N ALA A 34 -20.99 30.96 37.51
CA ALA A 34 -20.60 30.46 36.19
C ALA A 34 -20.00 29.05 36.25
N ARG A 35 -19.22 28.76 37.29
CA ARG A 35 -18.65 27.43 37.54
C ARG A 35 -19.72 26.41 37.94
N ASP A 36 -20.69 26.80 38.75
CA ASP A 36 -21.82 25.94 39.13
C ASP A 36 -22.66 25.55 37.90
N LEU A 37 -22.93 26.50 37.01
CA LEU A 37 -23.66 26.24 35.77
C LEU A 37 -22.85 25.36 34.79
N ALA A 38 -21.53 25.53 34.73
CA ALA A 38 -20.65 24.67 33.94
C ALA A 38 -20.60 23.24 34.50
N ALA A 39 -20.56 23.08 35.83
CA ALA A 39 -20.57 21.78 36.49
C ALA A 39 -21.91 21.05 36.31
N ALA A 40 -23.03 21.78 36.30
CA ALA A 40 -24.37 21.23 36.07
C ALA A 40 -24.61 20.80 34.60
N ALA A 41 -23.85 21.35 33.64
CA ALA A 41 -23.97 21.05 32.21
C ALA A 41 -23.10 19.87 31.74
N ARG A 42 -22.23 19.31 32.60
CA ARG A 42 -21.49 18.08 32.27
C ARG A 42 -22.40 16.86 32.40
N PRO A 43 -22.44 15.95 31.41
CA PRO A 43 -23.18 14.70 31.56
C PRO A 43 -22.62 13.93 32.76
N LYS A 44 -23.51 13.38 33.60
CA LYS A 44 -23.14 12.56 34.75
C LYS A 44 -22.53 11.24 34.26
N SER A 45 -21.23 11.25 33.98
CA SER A 45 -20.42 10.02 33.97
C SER A 45 -20.31 9.50 35.41
N ALA A 46 -20.33 8.17 35.55
CA ALA A 46 -20.33 7.47 36.83
C ALA A 46 -19.15 7.88 37.74
N PRO A 47 -19.30 7.82 39.08
CA PRO A 47 -18.29 8.28 40.01
C PRO A 47 -17.27 7.17 40.29
N PHE A 48 -16.18 7.11 39.52
CA PHE A 48 -14.94 6.51 39.98
C PHE A 48 -13.76 7.35 39.48
N ALA A 49 -13.32 8.29 40.33
CA ALA A 49 -11.90 8.52 40.49
C ALA A 49 -11.64 9.20 41.85
N ASN A 50 -10.86 8.56 42.71
CA ASN A 50 -10.45 9.07 44.01
C ASN A 50 -9.53 10.30 43.83
N ALA A 51 -9.51 11.22 44.80
CA ALA A 51 -8.63 12.40 44.79
C ALA A 51 -7.10 12.07 44.73
N ARG A 52 -6.74 10.78 44.82
CA ARG A 52 -5.39 10.25 44.59
C ARG A 52 -5.07 10.09 43.09
N GLU A 53 -6.02 9.66 42.26
CA GLU A 53 -5.86 9.53 40.79
C GLU A 53 -5.71 10.90 40.10
N ARG A 54 -6.32 11.97 40.63
CA ARG A 54 -6.08 13.33 40.11
C ARG A 54 -4.69 13.88 40.41
N ARG A 55 -3.99 13.36 41.42
CA ARG A 55 -2.59 13.72 41.72
C ARG A 55 -1.61 12.90 40.88
N ASP A 56 -1.94 11.64 40.59
CA ASP A 56 -1.16 10.80 39.69
C ASP A 56 -1.36 11.19 38.20
N SER A 57 -2.52 11.72 37.82
CA SER A 57 -2.81 12.28 36.48
C SER A 57 -1.93 13.46 36.06
N MET A 58 -1.23 14.13 36.99
CA MET A 58 -0.26 15.20 36.70
C MET A 58 1.19 14.71 36.72
N ALA A 59 1.44 13.46 37.10
CA ALA A 59 2.78 12.90 36.98
C ALA A 59 3.11 12.81 35.48
N PHE A 60 4.31 13.26 35.10
CA PHE A 60 4.86 13.16 33.75
C PHE A 60 4.22 14.02 32.64
N GLU A 61 3.21 14.87 32.90
CA GLU A 61 2.60 15.72 31.84
C GLU A 61 3.63 16.57 31.08
N ASP A 62 4.58 17.19 31.79
CA ASP A 62 5.64 18.00 31.18
C ASP A 62 6.62 17.12 30.39
N GLU A 63 6.92 15.91 30.87
CA GLU A 63 7.77 14.94 30.17
C GLU A 63 7.10 14.44 28.89
N ILE A 64 5.79 14.13 28.93
CA ILE A 64 4.99 13.75 27.76
C ILE A 64 4.94 14.90 26.75
N ARG A 65 4.71 16.14 27.21
CA ARG A 65 4.72 17.31 26.34
C ARG A 65 6.09 17.51 25.69
N GLN A 66 7.16 17.35 26.46
CA GLN A 66 8.54 17.45 25.97
C GLN A 66 8.85 16.36 24.93
N ALA A 67 8.50 15.11 25.21
CA ALA A 67 8.63 14.01 24.27
C ALA A 67 7.82 14.26 22.98
N GLY A 68 6.60 14.79 23.11
CA GLY A 68 5.78 15.18 21.97
C GLY A 68 6.43 16.27 21.09
N MET A 69 7.12 17.24 21.69
CA MET A 69 7.90 18.24 20.93
C MET A 69 9.10 17.62 20.21
N PHE A 70 9.80 16.67 20.84
CA PHE A 70 10.89 15.95 20.19
C PHE A 70 10.40 15.10 19.02
N ALA A 71 9.31 14.33 19.23
CA ALA A 71 8.67 13.57 18.16
C ALA A 71 8.23 14.48 16.99
N GLY A 72 7.57 15.61 17.29
CA GLY A 72 7.12 16.57 16.28
C GLY A 72 8.24 17.33 15.56
N SER A 73 9.46 17.36 16.11
CA SER A 73 10.65 17.93 15.46
C SER A 73 11.53 16.89 14.76
N GLY A 74 11.12 15.62 14.77
CA GLY A 74 11.84 14.51 14.14
C GLY A 74 12.87 13.81 15.02
N ASP A 75 13.11 14.29 16.25
CA ASP A 75 14.02 13.65 17.23
C ASP A 75 13.29 12.54 18.00
N LYS A 76 12.87 11.52 17.24
CA LYS A 76 12.04 10.42 17.75
C LYS A 76 12.77 9.55 18.77
N GLN A 77 14.10 9.44 18.67
CA GLN A 77 14.90 8.70 19.64
C GLN A 77 14.80 9.33 21.04
N ARG A 78 14.89 10.65 21.15
CA ARG A 78 14.71 11.33 22.46
C ARG A 78 13.30 11.20 22.98
N ALA A 79 12.29 11.26 22.11
CA ALA A 79 10.91 11.02 22.50
C ALA A 79 10.73 9.59 23.07
N GLU A 80 11.29 8.58 22.39
CA GLU A 80 11.30 7.19 22.83
C GLU A 80 11.95 7.03 24.21
N ASP A 81 13.13 7.63 24.42
CA ASP A 81 13.86 7.56 25.68
C ASP A 81 13.04 8.14 26.85
N ILE A 82 12.33 9.24 26.61
CA ILE A 82 11.44 9.86 27.61
C ILE A 82 10.25 8.95 27.90
N TYR A 83 9.54 8.44 26.89
CA TYR A 83 8.40 7.55 27.12
C TYR A 83 8.83 6.26 27.85
N ARG A 84 9.98 5.67 27.51
CA ARG A 84 10.55 4.53 28.25
C ARG A 84 10.97 4.89 29.67
N SER A 85 11.42 6.11 29.92
CA SER A 85 11.71 6.61 31.27
C SER A 85 10.44 6.68 32.13
N ILE A 86 9.35 7.18 31.55
CA ILE A 86 8.03 7.21 32.20
C ILE A 86 7.60 5.79 32.54
N LEU A 87 7.61 4.86 31.57
CA LEU A 87 7.18 3.48 31.79
C LEU A 87 8.06 2.68 32.76
N ARG A 88 9.32 3.07 32.98
CA ARG A 88 10.15 2.48 34.05
C ARG A 88 9.73 2.92 35.45
N ARG A 89 9.18 4.14 35.57
CA ARG A 89 8.72 4.73 36.84
C ARG A 89 7.25 4.41 37.12
N ASP A 90 6.46 4.31 36.06
CA ASP A 90 5.05 3.93 36.05
C ASP A 90 4.76 2.97 34.87
N PRO A 91 4.92 1.66 35.06
CA PRO A 91 4.69 0.66 34.01
C PRO A 91 3.27 0.62 33.45
N ASP A 92 2.30 1.18 34.16
CA ASP A 92 0.88 1.18 33.79
C ASP A 92 0.42 2.53 33.20
N HIS A 93 1.37 3.42 32.88
CA HIS A 93 1.05 4.72 32.30
C HIS A 93 0.53 4.60 30.85
N VAL A 94 -0.80 4.53 30.70
CA VAL A 94 -1.52 4.32 29.43
C VAL A 94 -1.06 5.22 28.29
N GLU A 95 -0.99 6.54 28.50
CA GLU A 95 -0.67 7.47 27.41
C GLU A 95 0.80 7.37 26.94
N ALA A 96 1.74 7.12 27.85
CA ALA A 96 3.15 6.92 27.50
C ALA A 96 3.34 5.61 26.73
N ALA A 97 2.62 4.54 27.10
CA ALA A 97 2.61 3.28 26.35
C ALA A 97 2.05 3.47 24.93
N ARG A 98 0.92 4.18 24.79
CA ARG A 98 0.33 4.50 23.50
C ARG A 98 1.26 5.33 22.61
N LEU A 99 1.87 6.39 23.16
CA LEU A 99 2.79 7.25 22.41
C LEU A 99 4.10 6.53 22.03
N LEU A 100 4.62 5.67 22.92
CA LEU A 100 5.76 4.81 22.61
C LEU A 100 5.43 3.81 21.49
N ALA A 101 4.22 3.24 21.50
CA ALA A 101 3.75 2.39 20.42
C ALA A 101 3.71 3.15 19.08
N GLY A 102 3.27 4.41 19.07
CA GLY A 102 3.32 5.27 17.89
C GLY A 102 4.73 5.42 17.33
N ILE A 103 5.74 5.63 18.18
CA ILE A 103 7.15 5.65 17.73
C ILE A 103 7.58 4.28 17.19
N ALA A 104 7.18 3.19 17.85
CA ALA A 104 7.51 1.85 17.40
C ALA A 104 6.93 1.54 16.00
N VAL A 105 5.70 2.00 15.70
CA VAL A 105 5.10 1.89 14.36
C VAL A 105 5.94 2.62 13.32
N GLU A 106 6.38 3.85 13.60
CA GLU A 106 7.21 4.63 12.68
C GLU A 106 8.60 4.01 12.42
N TYR A 107 9.09 3.16 13.32
CA TYR A 107 10.29 2.34 13.13
C TYR A 107 9.99 0.91 12.64
N GLU A 108 8.77 0.65 12.17
CA GLU A 108 8.31 -0.66 11.67
C GLU A 108 8.40 -1.79 12.72
N ARG A 109 8.44 -1.44 14.01
CA ARG A 109 8.46 -2.37 15.16
C ARG A 109 7.03 -2.71 15.61
N LEU A 110 6.23 -3.24 14.68
CA LEU A 110 4.78 -3.46 14.88
C LEU A 110 4.47 -4.42 16.03
N ASP A 111 5.26 -5.49 16.21
CA ASP A 111 5.05 -6.45 17.31
C ASP A 111 5.22 -5.80 18.69
N GLU A 112 6.16 -4.86 18.80
CA GLU A 112 6.37 -4.12 20.03
C GLU A 112 5.27 -3.08 20.26
N ALA A 113 4.84 -2.39 19.19
CA ALA A 113 3.73 -1.46 19.25
C ALA A 113 2.45 -2.16 19.76
N GLU A 114 2.16 -3.36 19.23
CA GLU A 114 1.02 -4.18 19.66
C GLU A 114 1.09 -4.52 21.15
N VAL A 115 2.26 -4.93 21.67
CA VAL A 115 2.44 -5.24 23.09
C VAL A 115 2.06 -4.04 23.97
N PHE A 116 2.55 -2.85 23.63
CA PHE A 116 2.24 -1.64 24.38
C PHE A 116 0.76 -1.24 24.27
N LEU A 117 0.17 -1.36 23.08
CA LEU A 117 -1.22 -0.99 22.83
C LEU A 117 -2.21 -1.95 23.48
N ARG A 118 -1.97 -3.26 23.45
CA ARG A 118 -2.79 -4.23 24.19
C ARG A 118 -2.74 -3.97 25.68
N ARG A 119 -1.57 -3.62 26.23
CA ARG A 119 -1.46 -3.24 27.64
C ARG A 119 -2.27 -1.97 27.92
N ALA A 120 -2.13 -0.93 27.09
CA ALA A 120 -2.88 0.32 27.22
C ALA A 120 -4.40 0.10 27.20
N VAL A 121 -4.91 -0.69 26.24
CA VAL A 121 -6.33 -1.05 26.13
C VAL A 121 -6.80 -1.88 27.32
N SER A 122 -5.96 -2.80 27.83
CA SER A 122 -6.33 -3.60 29.02
C SER A 122 -6.46 -2.76 30.30
N LEU A 123 -5.70 -1.67 30.42
CA LEU A 123 -5.69 -0.78 31.57
C LEU A 123 -6.77 0.30 31.47
N ALA A 124 -7.08 0.75 30.26
CA ALA A 124 -8.11 1.75 29.97
C ALA A 124 -8.98 1.29 28.78
N PRO A 125 -9.91 0.33 28.99
CA PRO A 125 -10.77 -0.20 27.92
C PRO A 125 -11.77 0.84 27.38
N ASP A 126 -12.00 1.92 28.11
CA ASP A 126 -12.82 3.06 27.72
C ASP A 126 -12.02 4.20 27.07
N TYR A 127 -10.79 3.92 26.57
CA TYR A 127 -9.94 4.90 25.90
C TYR A 127 -9.91 4.72 24.38
N PRO A 128 -10.72 5.49 23.60
CA PRO A 128 -10.87 5.26 22.16
C PRO A 128 -9.58 5.39 21.36
N ARG A 129 -8.67 6.30 21.76
CA ARG A 129 -7.41 6.54 21.04
C ARG A 129 -6.50 5.32 21.06
N ALA A 130 -6.41 4.61 22.18
CA ALA A 130 -5.62 3.39 22.26
C ALA A 130 -6.22 2.25 21.42
N LEU A 131 -7.56 2.17 21.34
CA LEU A 131 -8.26 1.21 20.47
C LEU A 131 -8.06 1.51 18.98
N VAL A 132 -8.12 2.78 18.56
CA VAL A 132 -7.80 3.19 17.18
C VAL A 132 -6.38 2.78 16.82
N ASP A 133 -5.40 3.11 17.66
CA ASP A 133 -3.99 2.78 17.43
C ASP A 133 -3.78 1.26 17.37
N LEU A 134 -4.41 0.50 18.29
CA LEU A 134 -4.36 -0.97 18.28
C LEU A 134 -4.95 -1.56 16.99
N ALA A 135 -6.14 -1.12 16.59
CA ALA A 135 -6.79 -1.60 15.37
C ALA A 135 -5.93 -1.33 14.12
N ASN A 136 -5.28 -0.16 14.06
CA ASN A 136 -4.36 0.18 12.98
C ASN A 136 -3.11 -0.71 12.95
N VAL A 137 -2.49 -0.98 14.11
CA VAL A 137 -1.34 -1.90 14.20
C VAL A 137 -1.73 -3.32 13.79
N LEU A 138 -2.87 -3.81 14.28
CA LEU A 138 -3.40 -5.13 13.90
C LEU A 138 -3.67 -5.23 12.40
N ARG A 139 -4.20 -4.16 11.78
CA ARG A 139 -4.40 -4.07 10.33
C ARG A 139 -3.06 -4.11 9.57
N GLU A 140 -2.03 -3.39 10.03
CA GLU A 140 -0.71 -3.40 9.39
C GLU A 140 0.01 -4.75 9.54
N GLN A 141 -0.22 -5.46 10.64
CA GLN A 141 0.22 -6.85 10.83
C GLN A 141 -0.67 -7.88 10.09
N GLU A 142 -1.71 -7.42 9.40
CA GLU A 142 -2.72 -8.24 8.72
C GLU A 142 -3.48 -9.24 9.62
N LYS A 143 -3.62 -8.92 10.92
CA LYS A 143 -4.45 -9.61 11.90
C LYS A 143 -5.90 -9.15 11.76
N VAL A 144 -6.52 -9.53 10.63
CA VAL A 144 -7.82 -9.02 10.16
C VAL A 144 -8.93 -9.19 11.20
N ASP A 145 -9.09 -10.39 11.76
CA ASP A 145 -10.18 -10.68 12.71
C ASP A 145 -10.05 -9.84 13.97
N GLU A 146 -8.83 -9.73 14.52
CA GLU A 146 -8.56 -8.92 15.71
C GLU A 146 -8.74 -7.43 15.45
N ALA A 147 -8.39 -6.95 14.25
CA ALA A 147 -8.63 -5.56 13.85
C ALA A 147 -10.14 -5.24 13.75
N LEU A 148 -10.95 -6.19 13.24
CA LEU A 148 -12.41 -6.06 13.19
C LEU A 148 -13.03 -6.08 14.60
N GLU A 149 -12.53 -6.93 15.50
CA GLU A 149 -12.96 -6.94 16.90
C GLU A 149 -12.64 -5.61 17.61
N ALA A 150 -11.44 -5.07 17.42
CA ALA A 150 -11.06 -3.76 17.98
C ALA A 150 -11.92 -2.62 17.41
N ALA A 151 -12.25 -2.66 16.11
CA ALA A 151 -13.14 -1.69 15.49
C ALA A 151 -14.57 -1.77 16.05
N ALA A 152 -15.09 -2.98 16.27
CA ALA A 152 -16.41 -3.17 16.88
C ALA A 152 -16.48 -2.59 18.30
N GLN A 153 -15.46 -2.86 19.13
CA GLN A 153 -15.36 -2.27 20.47
C GLN A 153 -15.31 -0.73 20.42
N LEU A 154 -14.58 -0.17 19.45
CA LEU A 154 -14.49 1.28 19.25
C LEU A 154 -15.86 1.90 18.89
N ILE A 155 -16.67 1.23 18.05
CA ILE A 155 -18.03 1.67 17.72
C ILE A 155 -18.95 1.60 18.93
N GLU A 156 -18.85 0.55 19.76
CA GLU A 156 -19.63 0.47 21.00
C GLU A 156 -19.30 1.62 21.98
N LEU A 157 -18.02 1.97 22.08
CA LEU A 157 -17.52 3.02 22.96
C LEU A 157 -17.83 4.44 22.45
N ALA A 158 -17.75 4.65 21.13
CA ALA A 158 -17.91 5.95 20.49
C ALA A 158 -18.72 5.85 19.18
N PRO A 159 -20.04 5.58 19.26
CA PRO A 159 -20.90 5.38 18.08
C PRO A 159 -21.17 6.67 17.29
N GLU A 160 -20.94 7.84 17.86
CA GLU A 160 -21.11 9.13 17.18
C GLU A 160 -19.80 9.68 16.62
N ALA A 161 -18.69 8.94 16.73
CA ALA A 161 -17.39 9.33 16.18
C ALA A 161 -17.20 8.76 14.78
N ALA A 162 -16.99 9.63 13.79
CA ALA A 162 -16.70 9.21 12.41
C ALA A 162 -15.47 8.29 12.32
N GLU A 163 -14.46 8.52 13.17
CA GLU A 163 -13.23 7.73 13.22
C GLU A 163 -13.49 6.25 13.51
N SER A 164 -14.49 5.92 14.35
CA SER A 164 -14.85 4.54 14.68
C SER A 164 -15.23 3.74 13.44
N TYR A 165 -16.03 4.34 12.55
CA TYR A 165 -16.44 3.73 11.29
C TYR A 165 -15.34 3.77 10.23
N MET A 166 -14.43 4.74 10.27
CA MET A 166 -13.26 4.75 9.37
C MET A 166 -12.29 3.60 9.68
N VAL A 167 -12.05 3.31 10.96
CA VAL A 167 -11.24 2.16 11.41
C VAL A 167 -11.91 0.84 10.99
N GLU A 168 -13.22 0.70 11.21
CA GLU A 168 -13.99 -0.46 10.74
C GLU A 168 -13.87 -0.62 9.22
N ALA A 169 -14.08 0.46 8.46
CA ALA A 169 -14.00 0.42 7.01
C ALA A 169 -12.61 0.00 6.50
N SER A 170 -11.55 0.48 7.16
CA SER A 170 -10.18 0.11 6.82
C SER A 170 -9.91 -1.39 7.05
N ALA A 171 -10.37 -1.94 8.18
CA ALA A 171 -10.25 -3.36 8.49
C ALA A 171 -11.09 -4.23 7.52
N LEU A 172 -12.33 -3.82 7.21
CA LEU A 172 -13.18 -4.47 6.21
C LEU A 172 -12.53 -4.46 4.82
N GLY A 173 -11.90 -3.35 4.45
CA GLY A 173 -11.16 -3.20 3.20
C GLY A 173 -9.98 -4.17 3.09
N LEU A 174 -9.25 -4.40 4.18
CA LEU A 174 -8.20 -5.40 4.26
C LEU A 174 -8.76 -6.83 4.14
N ALA A 175 -9.94 -7.09 4.71
CA ALA A 175 -10.66 -8.35 4.60
C ALA A 175 -11.28 -8.60 3.20
N GLY A 176 -11.11 -7.70 2.24
CA GLY A 176 -11.74 -7.78 0.91
C GLY A 176 -13.24 -7.47 0.90
N ARG A 177 -13.83 -7.07 2.04
CA ARG A 177 -15.26 -6.76 2.21
C ARG A 177 -15.55 -5.31 1.79
N HIS A 178 -15.30 -5.01 0.51
CA HIS A 178 -15.33 -3.65 -0.02
C HIS A 178 -16.71 -2.97 0.07
N ASP A 179 -17.81 -3.68 -0.22
CA ASP A 179 -19.16 -3.13 -0.07
C ASP A 179 -19.47 -2.75 1.38
N ASP A 180 -18.98 -3.53 2.35
CA ASP A 180 -19.16 -3.26 3.76
C ASP A 180 -18.31 -2.05 4.20
N ALA A 181 -17.07 -1.97 3.71
CA ALA A 181 -16.19 -0.82 3.93
C ALA A 181 -16.82 0.47 3.38
N ILE A 182 -17.42 0.44 2.19
CA ILE A 182 -18.14 1.58 1.61
C ILE A 182 -19.32 2.00 2.50
N ARG A 183 -20.09 1.05 3.05
CA ARG A 183 -21.19 1.38 3.98
C ARG A 183 -20.68 2.03 5.26
N ALA A 184 -19.59 1.53 5.83
CA ALA A 184 -18.96 2.12 7.01
C ALA A 184 -18.44 3.54 6.72
N TYR A 185 -17.76 3.77 5.59
CA TYR A 185 -17.35 5.12 5.18
C TYR A 185 -18.54 6.06 4.95
N ARG A 186 -19.64 5.59 4.35
CA ARG A 186 -20.87 6.40 4.21
C ARG A 186 -21.44 6.80 5.58
N THR A 187 -21.33 5.94 6.60
CA THR A 187 -21.71 6.30 7.97
C THR A 187 -20.75 7.33 8.57
N ALA A 188 -19.44 7.13 8.42
CA ALA A 188 -18.44 8.12 8.86
C ALA A 188 -18.68 9.50 8.24
N LEU A 189 -18.98 9.57 6.94
CA LEU A 189 -19.24 10.81 6.21
C LEU A 189 -20.58 11.46 6.55
N LYS A 190 -21.56 10.71 7.07
CA LYS A 190 -22.78 11.31 7.66
C LYS A 190 -22.48 12.04 8.97
N LEU A 191 -21.56 11.49 9.77
CA LEU A 191 -21.14 12.07 11.06
C LEU A 191 -20.16 13.24 10.87
N ALA A 192 -19.26 13.15 9.88
CA ALA A 192 -18.28 14.18 9.54
C ALA A 192 -18.18 14.36 8.01
N PRO A 193 -19.02 15.24 7.41
CA PRO A 193 -19.11 15.40 5.96
C PRO A 193 -17.89 16.04 5.27
N ASP A 194 -16.94 16.58 6.02
CA ASP A 194 -15.76 17.31 5.51
C ASP A 194 -14.46 16.48 5.56
N LYS A 195 -14.57 15.17 5.84
CA LYS A 195 -13.42 14.26 5.94
C LYS A 195 -12.92 13.83 4.56
N ALA A 196 -12.06 14.65 3.96
CA ALA A 196 -11.42 14.36 2.67
C ALA A 196 -10.73 12.98 2.61
N SER A 197 -10.09 12.53 3.70
CA SER A 197 -9.47 11.21 3.76
C SER A 197 -10.48 10.07 3.66
N ALA A 198 -11.63 10.18 4.36
CA ALA A 198 -12.69 9.18 4.28
C ALA A 198 -13.33 9.12 2.89
N MET A 199 -13.52 10.28 2.22
CA MET A 199 -13.98 10.34 0.83
C MET A 199 -13.01 9.63 -0.12
N CYS A 200 -11.70 9.91 0.01
CA CYS A 200 -10.66 9.30 -0.80
C CYS A 200 -10.55 7.78 -0.59
N SER A 201 -10.57 7.32 0.67
CA SER A 201 -10.55 5.88 0.98
C SER A 201 -11.82 5.17 0.49
N MET A 202 -13.00 5.79 0.62
CA MET A 202 -14.24 5.26 0.03
C MET A 202 -14.11 5.15 -1.49
N ALA A 203 -13.53 6.16 -2.16
CA ALA A 203 -13.28 6.15 -3.59
C ALA A 203 -12.34 5.01 -4.01
N HIS A 204 -11.30 4.70 -3.22
CA HIS A 204 -10.42 3.53 -3.50
C HIS A 204 -11.21 2.21 -3.50
N HIS A 205 -12.17 2.05 -2.57
CA HIS A 205 -13.02 0.86 -2.55
C HIS A 205 -14.01 0.82 -3.71
N LEU A 206 -14.67 1.95 -4.01
CA LEU A 206 -15.58 2.08 -5.16
C LEU A 206 -14.87 1.71 -6.47
N LYS A 207 -13.66 2.24 -6.68
CA LYS A 207 -12.78 1.86 -7.79
C LYS A 207 -12.52 0.35 -7.81
N THR A 208 -12.15 -0.23 -6.66
CA THR A 208 -11.79 -1.66 -6.58
C THR A 208 -12.93 -2.58 -7.03
N ILE A 209 -14.17 -2.23 -6.74
CA ILE A 209 -15.38 -2.96 -7.17
C ILE A 209 -15.96 -2.50 -8.52
N GLY A 210 -15.30 -1.57 -9.22
CA GLY A 210 -15.70 -1.09 -10.56
C GLY A 210 -16.79 -0.01 -10.58
N GLN A 211 -17.13 0.62 -9.43
CA GLN A 211 -18.06 1.74 -9.35
C GLN A 211 -17.36 3.07 -9.66
N GLN A 212 -16.93 3.22 -10.92
CA GLN A 212 -16.02 4.28 -11.35
C GLN A 212 -16.60 5.70 -11.21
N ASP A 213 -17.83 5.94 -11.65
CA ASP A 213 -18.43 7.27 -11.62
C ASP A 213 -18.58 7.80 -10.18
N GLU A 214 -18.96 6.91 -9.25
CA GLU A 214 -19.05 7.26 -7.84
C GLU A 214 -17.65 7.49 -7.24
N ALA A 215 -16.65 6.69 -7.62
CA ALA A 215 -15.26 6.91 -7.19
C ALA A 215 -14.74 8.28 -7.62
N ILE A 216 -14.96 8.67 -8.89
CA ILE A 216 -14.58 9.99 -9.42
C ILE A 216 -15.27 11.12 -8.63
N ALA A 217 -16.57 10.97 -8.36
CA ALA A 217 -17.32 11.95 -7.58
C ALA A 217 -16.76 12.10 -6.15
N GLN A 218 -16.40 11.00 -5.49
CA GLN A 218 -15.81 11.02 -4.15
C GLN A 218 -14.40 11.61 -4.12
N TYR A 219 -13.55 11.35 -5.11
CA TYR A 219 -12.25 12.02 -5.21
C TYR A 219 -12.38 13.54 -5.39
N ARG A 220 -13.32 13.99 -6.24
CA ARG A 220 -13.61 15.43 -6.40
C ARG A 220 -14.16 16.03 -5.12
N ALA A 221 -15.06 15.36 -4.42
CA ALA A 221 -15.54 15.80 -3.12
C ALA A 221 -14.41 15.93 -2.09
N ALA A 222 -13.42 15.02 -2.10
CA ALA A 222 -12.24 15.12 -1.25
C ALA A 222 -11.39 16.38 -1.55
N ILE A 223 -11.22 16.70 -2.84
CA ILE A 223 -10.53 17.91 -3.31
C ILE A 223 -11.32 19.16 -2.90
N GLU A 224 -12.65 19.16 -3.04
CA GLU A 224 -13.50 20.28 -2.62
C GLU A 224 -13.45 20.51 -1.11
N ALA A 225 -13.48 19.43 -0.31
CA ALA A 225 -13.39 19.51 1.15
C ALA A 225 -12.01 20.00 1.63
N ARG A 226 -10.94 19.63 0.92
CA ARG A 226 -9.57 20.07 1.22
C ARG A 226 -8.81 20.27 -0.11
N PRO A 227 -8.74 21.50 -0.65
CA PRO A 227 -8.11 21.78 -1.94
C PRO A 227 -6.64 21.35 -2.08
N GLY A 228 -5.89 21.28 -0.98
CA GLY A 228 -4.52 20.77 -0.94
C GLY A 228 -4.40 19.26 -0.68
N TYR A 229 -5.47 18.48 -0.83
CA TYR A 229 -5.43 17.03 -0.60
C TYR A 229 -4.90 16.29 -1.85
N SER A 230 -3.57 16.32 -2.00
CA SER A 230 -2.81 15.79 -3.14
C SER A 230 -3.10 14.32 -3.47
N GLU A 231 -3.40 13.50 -2.45
CA GLU A 231 -3.70 12.08 -2.64
C GLU A 231 -4.94 11.87 -3.50
N ALA A 232 -5.95 12.74 -3.41
CA ALA A 232 -7.14 12.65 -4.25
C ALA A 232 -6.84 13.01 -5.70
N TYR A 233 -6.03 14.05 -5.97
CA TYR A 233 -5.57 14.35 -7.33
C TYR A 233 -4.81 13.18 -7.94
N TRP A 234 -3.84 12.64 -7.20
CA TRP A 234 -3.05 11.49 -7.63
C TRP A 234 -3.91 10.25 -7.88
N SER A 235 -4.80 9.91 -6.93
CA SER A 235 -5.67 8.74 -7.03
C SER A 235 -6.62 8.85 -8.21
N LEU A 236 -7.19 10.04 -8.42
CA LEU A 236 -8.06 10.33 -9.55
C LEU A 236 -7.28 10.18 -10.86
N ALA A 237 -6.14 10.86 -11.02
CA ALA A 237 -5.24 10.76 -12.18
C ALA A 237 -4.90 9.29 -12.54
N ASN A 238 -4.65 8.46 -11.52
CA ASN A 238 -4.29 7.06 -11.68
C ASN A 238 -5.43 6.18 -12.23
N LEU A 239 -6.69 6.65 -12.24
CA LEU A 239 -7.79 5.96 -12.92
C LEU A 239 -7.62 5.93 -14.44
N LYS A 240 -7.01 6.98 -15.03
CA LYS A 240 -6.78 7.15 -16.48
C LYS A 240 -8.04 7.14 -17.36
N THR A 241 -9.22 7.10 -16.76
CA THR A 241 -10.54 7.03 -17.43
C THR A 241 -11.33 8.33 -17.35
N PHE A 242 -10.73 9.41 -16.85
CA PHE A 242 -11.33 10.73 -16.73
C PHE A 242 -10.35 11.81 -17.26
N ARG A 243 -10.81 13.06 -17.25
CA ARG A 243 -10.02 14.25 -17.59
C ARG A 243 -10.22 15.31 -16.49
N PHE A 244 -9.13 15.95 -16.10
CA PHE A 244 -9.21 17.15 -15.27
C PHE A 244 -9.76 18.32 -16.08
N THR A 245 -10.48 19.22 -15.41
CA THR A 245 -10.82 20.52 -15.98
C THR A 245 -9.59 21.42 -16.01
N ASP A 246 -9.61 22.46 -16.84
CA ASP A 246 -8.53 23.45 -16.82
C ASP A 246 -8.38 24.11 -15.44
N ASP A 247 -9.48 24.34 -14.72
CA ASP A 247 -9.44 24.89 -13.36
C ASP A 247 -8.75 23.94 -12.37
N GLU A 248 -9.04 22.64 -12.45
CA GLU A 248 -8.36 21.61 -11.64
C GLU A 248 -6.86 21.56 -11.97
N THR A 249 -6.49 21.65 -13.25
CA THR A 249 -5.08 21.71 -13.68
C THR A 249 -4.37 22.95 -13.16
N HIS A 250 -4.98 24.13 -13.24
CA HIS A 250 -4.40 25.37 -12.70
C HIS A 250 -4.29 25.32 -11.16
N ALA A 251 -5.26 24.71 -10.47
CA ALA A 251 -5.19 24.51 -9.02
C ALA A 251 -3.99 23.64 -8.63
N MET A 252 -3.75 22.53 -9.33
CA MET A 252 -2.56 21.68 -9.12
C MET A 252 -1.25 22.44 -9.36
N GLN A 253 -1.18 23.26 -10.41
CA GLN A 253 0.00 24.10 -10.66
C GLN A 253 0.23 25.13 -9.55
N ALA A 254 -0.84 25.73 -9.02
CA ALA A 254 -0.76 26.66 -7.91
C ALA A 254 -0.25 25.98 -6.63
N LEU A 255 -0.69 24.75 -6.33
CA LEU A 255 -0.20 23.97 -5.18
C LEU A 255 1.33 23.77 -5.25
N LEU A 256 1.87 23.48 -6.43
CA LEU A 256 3.32 23.29 -6.60
C LEU A 256 4.14 24.56 -6.34
N ALA A 257 3.52 25.74 -6.51
CA ALA A 257 4.14 27.02 -6.23
C ALA A 257 4.15 27.38 -4.73
N GLU A 258 3.50 26.61 -3.87
CA GLU A 258 3.53 26.82 -2.43
C GLU A 258 4.86 26.35 -1.80
N ASP A 259 5.47 27.21 -0.99
CA ASP A 259 6.75 26.94 -0.31
C ASP A 259 6.69 25.79 0.71
N LYS A 260 5.48 25.46 1.21
CA LYS A 260 5.28 24.52 2.32
C LYS A 260 4.69 23.17 1.93
N LEU A 261 4.55 22.89 0.63
CA LEU A 261 4.08 21.59 0.18
C LEU A 261 5.16 20.54 0.46
N ASP A 262 4.81 19.53 1.26
CA ASP A 262 5.71 18.43 1.60
C ASP A 262 6.04 17.58 0.37
N ASP A 263 7.12 16.80 0.46
CA ASP A 263 7.66 16.03 -0.65
C ASP A 263 6.69 14.96 -1.18
N VAL A 264 5.88 14.34 -0.30
CA VAL A 264 4.88 13.35 -0.72
C VAL A 264 3.80 14.03 -1.53
N ALA A 265 3.25 15.14 -1.02
CA ALA A 265 2.22 15.90 -1.72
C ALA A 265 2.73 16.49 -3.04
N ARG A 266 3.96 17.01 -3.06
CA ARG A 266 4.62 17.54 -4.27
C ARG A 266 4.78 16.47 -5.34
N SER A 267 5.25 15.28 -4.96
CA SER A 267 5.37 14.15 -5.88
C SER A 267 4.02 13.73 -6.45
N GLN A 268 2.99 13.64 -5.60
CA GLN A 268 1.62 13.28 -6.00
C GLN A 268 1.01 14.27 -7.00
N VAL A 269 1.18 15.58 -6.76
CA VAL A 269 0.65 16.62 -7.65
C VAL A 269 1.39 16.62 -8.99
N HIS A 270 2.72 16.48 -9.00
CA HIS A 270 3.48 16.30 -10.24
C HIS A 270 3.00 15.09 -11.04
N ASN A 271 2.81 13.94 -10.38
CA ASN A 271 2.32 12.74 -11.06
C ASN A 271 0.90 12.93 -11.64
N ALA A 272 0.02 13.63 -10.93
CA ALA A 272 -1.32 13.94 -11.42
C ALA A 272 -1.30 14.86 -12.65
N LEU A 273 -0.50 15.93 -12.61
CA LEU A 273 -0.28 16.82 -13.76
C LEU A 273 0.35 16.08 -14.95
N ALA A 274 1.29 15.17 -14.70
CA ALA A 274 1.92 14.39 -15.75
C ALA A 274 0.91 13.54 -16.52
N PHE A 275 0.02 12.85 -15.80
CA PHE A 275 -1.07 12.10 -16.44
C PHE A 275 -2.10 13.00 -17.14
N ASP A 276 -2.39 14.20 -16.61
CA ASP A 276 -3.26 15.18 -17.29
C ASP A 276 -2.65 15.67 -18.61
N PHE A 277 -1.36 16.03 -18.62
CA PHE A 277 -0.68 16.46 -19.85
C PHE A 277 -0.56 15.32 -20.86
N GLU A 278 -0.27 14.09 -20.43
CA GLU A 278 -0.28 12.92 -21.33
C GLU A 278 -1.66 12.73 -21.97
N ALA A 279 -2.70 12.84 -21.15
CA ALA A 279 -4.10 12.79 -21.57
C ALA A 279 -4.48 13.85 -22.63
N ARG A 280 -3.80 15.00 -22.59
CA ARG A 280 -3.95 16.11 -23.56
C ARG A 280 -3.02 15.98 -24.77
N GLY A 281 -2.16 14.96 -24.82
CA GLY A 281 -1.15 14.76 -25.87
C GLY A 281 0.08 15.66 -25.74
N GLU A 282 0.25 16.33 -24.60
CA GLU A 282 1.37 17.23 -24.30
C GLU A 282 2.54 16.46 -23.67
N TYR A 283 3.12 15.52 -24.43
CA TYR A 283 4.08 14.54 -23.91
C TYR A 283 5.33 15.14 -23.27
N ASP A 284 5.83 16.27 -23.76
CA ASP A 284 7.00 16.94 -23.17
C ASP A 284 6.70 17.48 -21.76
N LYS A 285 5.54 18.11 -21.58
CA LYS A 285 5.10 18.59 -20.27
C LYS A 285 4.80 17.42 -19.33
N ALA A 286 4.24 16.34 -19.89
CA ALA A 286 4.00 15.12 -19.13
C ALA A 286 5.30 14.52 -18.61
N PHE A 287 6.30 14.34 -19.48
CA PHE A 287 7.61 13.79 -19.10
C PHE A 287 8.28 14.63 -18.02
N LEU A 288 8.34 15.96 -18.21
CA LEU A 288 8.91 16.86 -17.22
C LEU A 288 8.26 16.69 -15.84
N ASN A 289 6.93 16.57 -15.78
CA ASN A 289 6.24 16.37 -14.51
C ASN A 289 6.47 14.97 -13.92
N PHE A 290 6.54 13.90 -14.74
CA PHE A 290 6.92 12.57 -14.24
C PHE A 290 8.33 12.62 -13.63
N GLU A 291 9.28 13.23 -14.32
CA GLU A 291 10.66 13.37 -13.85
C GLU A 291 10.75 14.17 -12.54
N GLN A 292 10.11 15.34 -12.45
CA GLN A 292 10.12 16.14 -11.23
C GLN A 292 9.46 15.41 -10.06
N GLY A 293 8.34 14.73 -10.29
CA GLY A 293 7.68 13.91 -9.26
C GLY A 293 8.56 12.78 -8.76
N ASN A 294 9.30 12.13 -9.67
CA ASN A 294 10.21 11.02 -9.36
C ASN A 294 11.48 11.48 -8.65
N ILE A 295 12.06 12.63 -9.02
CA ILE A 295 13.21 13.24 -8.31
C ILE A 295 12.87 13.51 -6.84
N VAL A 296 11.65 13.95 -6.55
CA VAL A 296 11.19 14.15 -5.17
C VAL A 296 10.97 12.81 -4.49
N ARG A 297 10.27 11.88 -5.14
CA ARG A 297 9.97 10.56 -4.56
C ARG A 297 11.23 9.75 -4.26
N ARG A 298 12.22 9.76 -5.15
CA ARG A 298 13.46 8.98 -5.00
C ARG A 298 14.23 9.31 -3.72
N ARG A 299 14.11 10.55 -3.20
CA ARG A 299 14.73 10.98 -1.93
C ARG A 299 14.07 10.36 -0.69
N LEU A 300 12.83 9.89 -0.83
CA LEU A 300 12.06 9.25 0.23
C LEU A 300 12.26 7.73 0.24
N GLU A 301 12.99 7.18 -0.74
CA GLU A 301 13.19 5.76 -0.93
C GLU A 301 14.65 5.36 -0.66
N VAL A 302 14.85 4.18 -0.10
CA VAL A 302 16.17 3.56 0.05
C VAL A 302 16.29 2.44 -0.97
N TYR A 303 17.25 2.58 -1.88
CA TYR A 303 17.53 1.59 -2.91
C TYR A 303 19.02 1.53 -3.21
N ASP A 304 19.54 0.30 -3.33
CA ASP A 304 20.92 -0.01 -3.67
C ASP A 304 20.93 -1.00 -4.87
N PRO A 305 21.32 -0.54 -6.08
CA PRO A 305 21.41 -1.41 -7.25
C PRO A 305 22.47 -2.51 -7.08
N VAL A 306 23.53 -2.28 -6.30
CA VAL A 306 24.60 -3.26 -6.06
C VAL A 306 24.09 -4.40 -5.19
N ASP A 307 23.28 -4.13 -4.17
CA ASP A 307 22.67 -5.20 -3.36
C ASP A 307 21.68 -6.04 -4.19
N THR A 308 20.98 -5.42 -5.15
CA THR A 308 20.11 -6.13 -6.10
C THR A 308 20.92 -7.11 -6.95
N GLU A 309 21.98 -6.62 -7.61
CA GLU A 309 22.87 -7.44 -8.43
C GLU A 309 23.51 -8.56 -7.61
N ALA A 310 24.09 -8.25 -6.45
CA ALA A 310 24.71 -9.25 -5.57
C ALA A 310 23.70 -10.31 -5.09
N THR A 311 22.45 -9.92 -4.87
CA THR A 311 21.37 -10.88 -4.54
C THR A 311 21.07 -11.79 -5.71
N HIS A 312 20.94 -11.25 -6.92
CA HIS A 312 20.68 -12.06 -8.11
C HIS A 312 21.85 -13.00 -8.44
N ASP A 313 23.10 -12.57 -8.25
CA ASP A 313 24.27 -13.43 -8.41
C ASP A 313 24.26 -14.62 -7.44
N ARG A 314 23.88 -14.39 -6.17
CA ARG A 314 23.71 -15.50 -5.20
C ARG A 314 22.58 -16.44 -5.61
N VAL A 315 21.48 -15.91 -6.14
CA VAL A 315 20.35 -16.71 -6.65
C VAL A 315 20.78 -17.59 -7.81
N ILE A 316 21.42 -17.01 -8.83
CA ILE A 316 21.90 -17.71 -10.02
C ILE A 316 22.95 -18.77 -9.65
N SER A 317 23.86 -18.43 -8.72
CA SER A 317 24.91 -19.36 -8.28
C SER A 317 24.38 -20.53 -7.47
N MET A 318 23.31 -20.33 -6.68
CA MET A 318 22.80 -21.37 -5.81
C MET A 318 21.81 -22.29 -6.51
N PHE A 319 20.87 -21.73 -7.28
CA PHE A 319 19.86 -22.51 -7.99
C PHE A 319 20.36 -23.00 -9.35
N ASP A 320 21.50 -23.70 -9.36
CA ASP A 320 21.99 -24.37 -10.56
C ASP A 320 21.23 -25.69 -10.84
N GLU A 321 21.58 -26.34 -11.95
CA GLU A 321 20.98 -27.62 -12.35
C GLU A 321 21.14 -28.71 -11.28
N ALA A 322 22.26 -28.71 -10.55
CA ALA A 322 22.54 -29.71 -9.53
C ALA A 322 21.69 -29.50 -8.28
N PHE A 323 21.55 -28.25 -7.82
CA PHE A 323 20.70 -27.90 -6.69
C PHE A 323 19.23 -28.17 -7.00
N LEU A 324 18.77 -27.85 -8.22
CA LEU A 324 17.38 -28.06 -8.63
C LEU A 324 17.05 -29.54 -8.94
N ALA A 325 18.05 -30.39 -9.16
CA ALA A 325 17.88 -31.83 -9.33
C ALA A 325 17.57 -32.58 -8.02
N GLN A 326 17.67 -31.92 -6.87
CA GLN A 326 17.33 -32.54 -5.59
C GLN A 326 15.83 -32.88 -5.48
N PRO A 327 15.44 -33.77 -4.56
CA PRO A 327 14.04 -34.09 -4.34
C PRO A 327 13.22 -32.84 -3.95
N ALA A 328 12.24 -32.51 -4.79
CA ALA A 328 11.20 -31.53 -4.46
C ALA A 328 10.19 -32.11 -3.46
N ALA A 329 9.30 -31.26 -2.94
CA ALA A 329 8.11 -31.69 -2.21
C ALA A 329 7.16 -32.50 -3.12
N ASP A 330 6.09 -33.04 -2.52
CA ASP A 330 5.00 -33.66 -3.28
C ASP A 330 4.13 -32.58 -3.97
N PRO A 331 3.43 -32.92 -5.07
CA PRO A 331 2.43 -32.05 -5.67
C PRO A 331 1.39 -31.56 -4.66
N VAL A 332 0.94 -30.32 -4.82
CA VAL A 332 0.05 -29.65 -3.88
C VAL A 332 -1.32 -29.34 -4.49
N GLU A 333 -2.33 -29.21 -3.63
CA GLU A 333 -3.67 -28.76 -3.97
C GLU A 333 -4.19 -27.72 -2.95
N PRO A 334 -4.91 -26.66 -3.37
CA PRO A 334 -5.13 -26.25 -4.77
C PRO A 334 -3.82 -25.81 -5.46
N VAL A 335 -3.79 -25.84 -6.78
CA VAL A 335 -2.57 -25.58 -7.57
C VAL A 335 -2.34 -24.06 -7.72
N PRO A 336 -1.21 -23.51 -7.25
CA PRO A 336 -0.92 -22.10 -7.42
C PRO A 336 -0.44 -21.78 -8.84
N ILE A 337 -0.95 -20.68 -9.40
CA ILE A 337 -0.46 -20.04 -10.61
C ILE A 337 0.22 -18.73 -10.19
N PHE A 338 1.54 -18.65 -10.34
CA PHE A 338 2.30 -17.43 -10.12
C PHE A 338 2.34 -16.62 -11.40
N VAL A 339 1.86 -15.37 -11.34
CA VAL A 339 2.03 -14.41 -12.43
C VAL A 339 3.11 -13.41 -12.00
N ILE A 340 4.31 -13.62 -12.53
CA ILE A 340 5.53 -12.85 -12.22
C ILE A 340 5.87 -11.90 -13.36
N GLY A 341 6.90 -11.07 -13.19
CA GLY A 341 7.43 -10.20 -14.23
C GLY A 341 7.86 -8.85 -13.68
N LEU A 342 8.09 -7.89 -14.56
CA LEU A 342 8.23 -6.50 -14.12
C LEU A 342 6.86 -5.86 -13.83
N PRO A 343 6.78 -4.90 -12.91
CA PRO A 343 5.61 -4.04 -12.81
C PRO A 343 5.25 -3.45 -14.18
N ARG A 344 3.95 -3.30 -14.46
CA ARG A 344 3.44 -2.69 -15.70
C ARG A 344 3.75 -3.46 -17.00
N SER A 345 4.15 -4.73 -16.91
CA SER A 345 4.36 -5.62 -18.07
C SER A 345 3.10 -6.34 -18.57
N GLY A 346 1.94 -6.14 -17.94
CA GLY A 346 0.67 -6.78 -18.35
C GLY A 346 0.22 -7.93 -17.46
N SER A 347 0.86 -8.17 -16.32
CA SER A 347 0.51 -9.23 -15.36
C SER A 347 -0.96 -9.20 -14.90
N THR A 348 -1.55 -8.02 -14.68
CA THR A 348 -2.97 -7.90 -14.32
C THR A 348 -3.91 -8.37 -15.44
N LEU A 349 -3.56 -8.16 -16.72
CA LEU A 349 -4.39 -8.64 -17.82
C LEU A 349 -4.39 -10.17 -17.86
N ILE A 350 -3.22 -10.79 -17.70
CA ILE A 350 -3.07 -12.24 -17.60
C ILE A 350 -3.88 -12.79 -16.43
N GLU A 351 -3.78 -12.14 -15.26
CA GLU A 351 -4.57 -12.49 -14.08
C GLU A 351 -6.07 -12.42 -14.36
N GLN A 352 -6.56 -11.42 -15.09
CA GLN A 352 -7.98 -11.32 -15.44
C GLN A 352 -8.46 -12.39 -16.41
N ILE A 353 -7.66 -12.66 -17.44
CA ILE A 353 -7.94 -13.71 -18.41
C ILE A 353 -8.10 -15.04 -17.67
N LEU A 354 -7.13 -15.40 -16.82
CA LEU A 354 -7.14 -16.68 -16.12
C LEU A 354 -8.24 -16.74 -15.03
N ALA A 355 -8.43 -15.67 -14.25
CA ALA A 355 -9.46 -15.62 -13.21
C ALA A 355 -10.91 -15.59 -13.75
N SER A 356 -11.08 -15.50 -15.08
CA SER A 356 -12.39 -15.65 -15.72
C SER A 356 -12.74 -17.11 -16.01
N HIS A 357 -11.80 -18.04 -15.81
CA HIS A 357 -12.02 -19.47 -15.91
C HIS A 357 -12.69 -20.02 -14.64
N SER A 358 -13.67 -20.91 -14.77
CA SER A 358 -14.50 -21.42 -13.66
C SER A 358 -13.72 -22.16 -12.55
N GLN A 359 -12.54 -22.70 -12.88
CA GLN A 359 -11.65 -23.43 -11.98
C GLN A 359 -10.53 -22.57 -11.35
N VAL A 360 -10.47 -21.28 -11.68
CA VAL A 360 -9.37 -20.41 -11.28
C VAL A 360 -9.91 -19.20 -10.51
N GLU A 361 -9.36 -18.94 -9.33
CA GLU A 361 -9.65 -17.73 -8.58
C GLU A 361 -8.44 -16.78 -8.54
N GLY A 362 -8.67 -15.48 -8.71
CA GLY A 362 -7.63 -14.45 -8.60
C GLY A 362 -7.52 -13.94 -7.16
N THR A 363 -6.36 -14.10 -6.52
CA THR A 363 -6.16 -13.77 -5.09
C THR A 363 -5.39 -12.46 -4.84
N HIS A 364 -5.11 -11.68 -5.89
CA HIS A 364 -4.34 -10.41 -5.87
C HIS A 364 -2.81 -10.59 -5.69
N GLU A 365 -2.12 -9.50 -5.31
CA GLU A 365 -0.69 -9.49 -4.95
C GLU A 365 -0.51 -10.01 -3.52
N LEU A 366 -0.01 -11.24 -3.37
CA LEU A 366 0.21 -11.88 -2.09
C LEU A 366 1.63 -11.60 -1.56
N SER A 367 1.77 -11.44 -0.24
CA SER A 367 3.05 -11.25 0.46
C SER A 367 3.52 -12.52 1.19
N GLU A 368 2.68 -13.54 1.21
CA GLU A 368 2.76 -14.76 2.00
C GLU A 368 4.04 -15.56 1.69
N LEU A 369 4.44 -15.63 0.41
CA LEU A 369 5.68 -16.28 0.01
C LEU A 369 6.91 -15.56 0.58
N SER A 370 7.00 -14.24 0.40
CA SER A 370 8.08 -13.41 0.95
C SER A 370 8.15 -13.50 2.48
N LYS A 371 6.99 -13.48 3.16
CA LYS A 371 6.90 -13.67 4.62
C LYS A 371 7.38 -15.06 5.05
N ALA A 372 7.06 -16.11 4.28
CA ALA A 372 7.55 -17.46 4.57
C ALA A 372 9.08 -17.55 4.43
N VAL A 373 9.66 -16.95 3.38
CA VAL A 373 11.11 -16.87 3.17
C VAL A 373 11.80 -16.08 4.28
N GLN A 374 11.22 -14.95 4.70
CA GLN A 374 11.74 -14.15 5.81
C GLN A 374 11.72 -14.93 7.13
N ARG A 375 10.65 -15.67 7.43
CA ARG A 375 10.57 -16.54 8.61
C ARG A 375 11.66 -17.61 8.60
N LEU A 376 11.95 -18.23 7.45
CA LEU A 376 13.06 -19.18 7.33
C LEU A 376 14.41 -18.51 7.64
N ARG A 377 14.65 -17.32 7.10
CA ARG A 377 15.87 -16.55 7.37
C ARG A 377 16.05 -16.24 8.86
N HIS A 378 14.99 -15.87 9.58
CA HIS A 378 15.08 -15.58 11.02
C HIS A 378 15.50 -16.79 11.88
N HIS A 379 15.26 -18.01 11.39
CA HIS A 379 15.66 -19.25 12.07
C HIS A 379 16.99 -19.82 11.56
N ALA A 380 17.59 -19.19 10.54
CA ALA A 380 18.84 -19.63 9.97
C ALA A 380 20.02 -19.34 10.91
N PRO A 381 21.03 -20.21 10.98
CA PRO A 381 22.23 -19.95 11.76
C PRO A 381 23.06 -18.82 11.11
N GLY A 382 23.45 -17.83 11.92
CA GLY A 382 24.24 -16.69 11.46
C GLY A 382 23.43 -15.66 10.68
N GLN A 383 24.11 -14.62 10.16
CA GLN A 383 23.48 -13.55 9.38
C GLN A 383 23.38 -13.90 7.87
N GLN A 384 23.00 -15.13 7.55
CA GLN A 384 22.88 -15.60 6.17
C GLN A 384 21.83 -14.78 5.39
N ARG A 385 22.11 -14.53 4.11
CA ARG A 385 21.22 -13.80 3.19
C ARG A 385 20.45 -14.78 2.31
N TYR A 386 19.38 -14.32 1.67
CA TYR A 386 18.74 -15.13 0.64
C TYR A 386 19.68 -15.28 -0.57
N PRO A 387 19.78 -16.49 -1.17
CA PRO A 387 19.18 -17.77 -0.77
C PRO A 387 20.07 -18.69 0.10
N GLU A 388 21.23 -18.24 0.57
CA GLU A 388 22.28 -19.06 1.23
C GLU A 388 21.76 -20.02 2.31
N PHE A 389 20.84 -19.56 3.16
CA PHE A 389 20.27 -20.37 4.24
C PHE A 389 19.43 -21.58 3.77
N LEU A 390 19.07 -21.63 2.49
CA LEU A 390 18.37 -22.77 1.91
C LEU A 390 19.29 -23.97 1.67
N ALA A 391 20.62 -23.80 1.73
CA ALA A 391 21.58 -24.88 1.48
C ALA A 391 21.50 -25.96 2.58
N ASP A 392 21.18 -25.52 3.81
CA ASP A 392 21.05 -26.38 4.98
C ASP A 392 19.61 -26.87 5.21
N MET A 393 18.71 -26.69 4.23
CA MET A 393 17.34 -27.18 4.33
C MET A 393 17.32 -28.70 4.49
N ARG A 394 16.85 -29.14 5.65
CA ARG A 394 16.71 -30.56 5.99
C ARG A 394 15.67 -31.24 5.11
N ALA A 395 15.73 -32.57 5.03
CA ALA A 395 14.69 -33.39 4.42
C ALA A 395 13.30 -32.99 4.95
N GLY A 396 12.36 -32.67 4.05
CA GLY A 396 11.00 -32.20 4.38
C GLY A 396 10.85 -30.67 4.51
N GLY A 397 11.94 -29.89 4.46
CA GLY A 397 11.88 -28.42 4.51
C GLY A 397 11.03 -27.80 3.39
N TRP A 398 11.17 -28.32 2.17
CA TRP A 398 10.37 -27.90 1.01
C TRP A 398 8.87 -28.15 1.21
N ALA A 399 8.49 -29.33 1.72
CA ALA A 399 7.09 -29.68 1.99
C ALA A 399 6.46 -28.78 3.06
N LYS A 400 7.22 -28.47 4.12
CA LYS A 400 6.78 -27.52 5.15
C LYS A 400 6.58 -26.12 4.57
N LEU A 401 7.51 -25.64 3.76
CA LEU A 401 7.38 -24.33 3.11
C LEU A 401 6.15 -24.26 2.21
N GLY A 402 5.91 -25.29 1.39
CA GLY A 402 4.72 -25.38 0.55
C GLY A 402 3.42 -25.41 1.35
N SER A 403 3.38 -26.20 2.44
CA SER A 403 2.23 -26.26 3.35
C SER A 403 1.97 -24.93 4.05
N ASP A 404 3.00 -24.27 4.56
CA ASP A 404 2.89 -22.95 5.21
C ASP A 404 2.33 -21.89 4.24
N TYR A 405 2.81 -21.90 2.98
CA TYR A 405 2.30 -21.02 1.94
C TYR A 405 0.82 -21.28 1.64
N LEU A 406 0.43 -22.54 1.48
CA LEU A 406 -0.99 -22.88 1.25
C LEU A 406 -1.89 -22.56 2.42
N GLN A 407 -1.42 -22.72 3.67
CA GLN A 407 -2.20 -22.42 4.85
C GLN A 407 -2.42 -20.90 4.98
N THR A 408 -1.36 -20.11 4.80
CA THR A 408 -1.43 -18.65 4.97
C THR A 408 -2.22 -17.96 3.85
N THR A 409 -2.21 -18.51 2.64
CA THR A 409 -3.03 -18.01 1.51
C THR A 409 -4.49 -18.46 1.55
N ALA A 410 -4.87 -19.38 2.43
CA ALA A 410 -6.23 -19.94 2.48
C ALA A 410 -7.33 -18.89 2.67
N ARG A 411 -7.04 -17.81 3.40
CA ARG A 411 -7.98 -16.70 3.65
C ARG A 411 -8.39 -15.92 2.39
N HIS A 412 -7.60 -16.02 1.32
CA HIS A 412 -7.86 -15.30 0.07
C HIS A 412 -8.58 -16.17 -0.97
N ARG A 413 -8.96 -17.40 -0.59
CA ARG A 413 -9.48 -18.44 -1.50
C ARG A 413 -10.88 -18.88 -1.10
N HIS A 414 -11.64 -19.32 -2.08
CA HIS A 414 -13.03 -19.74 -1.99
C HIS A 414 -13.25 -21.17 -2.52
N GLY A 415 -12.16 -21.91 -2.74
CA GLY A 415 -12.19 -23.36 -3.00
C GLY A 415 -12.07 -23.74 -4.47
N ALA A 416 -11.52 -22.87 -5.31
CA ALA A 416 -11.21 -23.21 -6.70
C ALA A 416 -10.03 -24.21 -6.76
N ALA A 417 -9.94 -24.97 -7.85
CA ALA A 417 -8.86 -25.94 -8.05
C ALA A 417 -7.50 -25.25 -8.26
N PHE A 418 -7.52 -24.03 -8.80
CA PHE A 418 -6.36 -23.19 -9.03
C PHE A 418 -6.57 -21.82 -8.41
N PHE A 419 -5.50 -21.20 -7.94
CA PHE A 419 -5.53 -19.82 -7.48
C PHE A 419 -4.32 -19.04 -7.98
N ILE A 420 -4.49 -17.76 -8.26
CA ILE A 420 -3.45 -16.90 -8.84
C ILE A 420 -2.80 -16.03 -7.78
N ASP A 421 -1.52 -16.26 -7.50
CA ASP A 421 -0.66 -15.28 -6.85
C ASP A 421 -0.01 -14.40 -7.92
N LYS A 422 -0.61 -13.23 -8.16
CA LYS A 422 -0.06 -12.24 -9.08
C LYS A 422 0.77 -11.27 -8.27
N ASN A 423 2.02 -11.62 -7.99
CA ASN A 423 3.02 -10.71 -7.45
C ASN A 423 4.22 -10.68 -8.41
N PRO A 424 4.44 -9.58 -9.15
CA PRO A 424 5.50 -9.49 -10.16
C PRO A 424 6.88 -9.86 -9.58
N ASN A 425 7.16 -9.43 -8.35
CA ASN A 425 8.46 -9.61 -7.69
C ASN A 425 8.78 -11.06 -7.31
N ASN A 426 7.81 -12.00 -7.40
CA ASN A 426 8.06 -13.41 -7.12
C ASN A 426 9.02 -14.08 -8.14
N PHE A 427 9.44 -13.37 -9.21
CA PHE A 427 10.42 -13.89 -10.16
C PHE A 427 11.74 -14.33 -9.51
N VAL A 428 12.14 -13.72 -8.39
CA VAL A 428 13.36 -14.12 -7.65
C VAL A 428 13.22 -15.49 -6.98
N PHE A 429 11.99 -15.99 -6.77
CA PHE A 429 11.69 -17.21 -6.04
C PHE A 429 11.39 -18.43 -6.92
N ALA A 430 11.56 -18.36 -8.25
CA ALA A 430 11.15 -19.45 -9.14
C ALA A 430 11.79 -20.82 -8.80
N GLY A 431 13.08 -20.85 -8.48
CA GLY A 431 13.76 -22.08 -8.03
C GLY A 431 13.20 -22.63 -6.71
N LEU A 432 12.85 -21.76 -5.77
CA LEU A 432 12.22 -22.13 -4.50
C LEU A 432 10.79 -22.67 -4.72
N ILE A 433 10.00 -22.01 -5.58
CA ILE A 433 8.65 -22.44 -5.95
C ILE A 433 8.71 -23.84 -6.57
N ARG A 434 9.65 -24.10 -7.48
CA ARG A 434 9.82 -25.42 -8.11
C ARG A 434 10.06 -26.55 -7.11
N LEU A 435 10.77 -26.27 -6.03
CA LEU A 435 11.12 -27.27 -5.02
C LEU A 435 10.02 -27.42 -3.96
N ALA A 436 9.37 -26.34 -3.54
CA ALA A 436 8.32 -26.36 -2.52
C ALA A 436 6.91 -26.69 -3.05
N LEU A 437 6.65 -26.34 -4.31
CA LEU A 437 5.34 -26.40 -4.97
C LEU A 437 5.51 -26.95 -6.41
N PRO A 438 5.89 -28.23 -6.57
CA PRO A 438 6.44 -28.74 -7.84
C PRO A 438 5.48 -28.68 -9.03
N ASN A 439 4.16 -28.73 -8.80
CA ASN A 439 3.11 -28.63 -9.82
C ASN A 439 2.58 -27.20 -10.02
N ALA A 440 3.14 -26.21 -9.32
CA ALA A 440 2.81 -24.79 -9.54
C ALA A 440 3.11 -24.38 -10.99
N LYS A 441 2.35 -23.40 -11.48
CA LYS A 441 2.55 -22.79 -12.80
C LYS A 441 3.21 -21.43 -12.61
N ILE A 442 4.23 -21.11 -13.41
CA ILE A 442 4.83 -19.77 -13.42
C ILE A 442 4.63 -19.16 -14.79
N ILE A 443 3.96 -18.01 -14.83
CA ILE A 443 3.74 -17.21 -16.03
C ILE A 443 4.47 -15.89 -15.86
N ASN A 444 5.43 -15.64 -16.72
CA ASN A 444 6.20 -14.41 -16.76
C ASN A 444 5.56 -13.42 -17.74
N ALA A 445 4.98 -12.36 -17.20
CA ALA A 445 4.39 -11.28 -17.99
C ALA A 445 5.50 -10.43 -18.61
N CYS A 446 5.58 -10.48 -19.95
CA CYS A 446 6.59 -9.82 -20.76
C CYS A 446 5.97 -8.69 -21.57
N ARG A 447 6.72 -7.61 -21.78
CA ARG A 447 6.32 -6.48 -22.62
C ARG A 447 7.57 -5.78 -23.14
N HIS A 448 7.46 -5.02 -24.23
CA HIS A 448 8.59 -4.29 -24.81
C HIS A 448 9.40 -3.54 -23.72
N PRO A 449 10.75 -3.63 -23.70
CA PRO A 449 11.57 -3.13 -22.59
C PRO A 449 11.30 -1.65 -22.24
N LEU A 450 11.24 -0.78 -23.27
CA LEU A 450 10.97 0.65 -23.09
C LEU A 450 9.55 0.93 -22.57
N ASP A 451 8.56 0.14 -22.98
CA ASP A 451 7.17 0.31 -22.55
C ASP A 451 6.96 -0.16 -21.10
N SER A 452 7.68 -1.21 -20.69
CA SER A 452 7.70 -1.72 -19.31
C SER A 452 8.36 -0.71 -18.37
N CYS A 453 9.55 -0.21 -18.76
CA CYS A 453 10.29 0.77 -17.98
C CYS A 453 9.53 2.10 -17.91
N LEU A 454 9.15 2.70 -19.04
CA LEU A 454 8.38 3.95 -19.02
C LEU A 454 7.06 3.79 -18.24
N GLY A 455 6.38 2.65 -18.39
CA GLY A 455 5.19 2.34 -17.61
C GLY A 455 5.44 2.38 -16.10
N SER A 456 6.57 1.82 -15.65
CA SER A 456 6.98 1.81 -14.25
C SER A 456 7.42 3.19 -13.77
N PHE A 457 8.21 3.91 -14.56
CA PHE A 457 8.65 5.27 -14.25
C PHE A 457 7.48 6.23 -14.05
N LYS A 458 6.41 6.10 -14.85
CA LYS A 458 5.22 6.94 -14.71
C LYS A 458 4.36 6.61 -13.48
N GLN A 459 4.53 5.42 -12.91
CA GLN A 459 3.68 4.92 -11.85
C GLN A 459 4.29 5.24 -10.49
N MET A 460 3.55 5.99 -9.66
CA MET A 460 3.84 6.03 -8.22
C MET A 460 3.32 4.75 -7.57
N PHE A 461 4.22 3.93 -7.04
CA PHE A 461 3.87 2.70 -6.32
C PHE A 461 3.71 3.01 -4.83
N ALA A 462 2.79 2.31 -4.16
CA ALA A 462 2.60 2.47 -2.72
C ALA A 462 3.87 2.09 -1.94
N SER A 463 4.51 0.99 -2.32
CA SER A 463 5.78 0.51 -1.75
C SER A 463 6.43 -0.55 -2.66
N GLY A 464 7.69 -0.91 -2.37
CA GLY A 464 8.34 -2.12 -2.91
C GLY A 464 8.91 -2.03 -4.32
N GLN A 465 8.87 -0.85 -4.96
CA GLN A 465 9.40 -0.62 -6.32
C GLN A 465 10.32 0.62 -6.39
N PRO A 466 11.31 0.77 -5.49
CA PRO A 466 12.04 2.03 -5.34
C PRO A 466 12.97 2.35 -6.52
N PHE A 467 13.40 1.34 -7.29
CA PHE A 467 14.23 1.49 -8.50
C PHE A 467 13.52 2.20 -9.66
N THR A 468 12.20 2.42 -9.57
CA THR A 468 11.39 2.97 -10.68
C THR A 468 11.48 4.49 -10.81
N TYR A 469 12.05 5.18 -9.82
CA TYR A 469 12.07 6.64 -9.74
C TYR A 469 13.34 7.27 -10.32
N ASP A 470 14.26 6.48 -10.86
CA ASP A 470 15.43 6.95 -11.61
C ASP A 470 15.58 6.10 -12.89
N MET A 471 15.84 6.75 -14.03
CA MET A 471 15.90 6.04 -15.32
C MET A 471 17.11 5.10 -15.44
N THR A 472 18.22 5.43 -14.76
CA THR A 472 19.42 4.60 -14.75
C THR A 472 19.17 3.34 -13.94
N GLU A 473 18.74 3.52 -12.69
CA GLU A 473 18.42 2.43 -11.76
C GLU A 473 17.35 1.49 -12.35
N LEU A 474 16.34 2.05 -13.02
CA LEU A 474 15.28 1.29 -13.67
C LEU A 474 15.80 0.44 -14.84
N GLY A 475 16.66 1.00 -15.69
CA GLY A 475 17.30 0.28 -16.79
C GLY A 475 18.19 -0.86 -16.29
N GLU A 476 19.02 -0.58 -15.28
CA GLU A 476 19.88 -1.59 -14.65
C GLU A 476 19.04 -2.72 -14.00
N TYR A 477 17.99 -2.36 -13.27
CA TYR A 477 17.08 -3.34 -12.68
C TYR A 477 16.41 -4.22 -13.73
N TYR A 478 15.99 -3.65 -14.87
CA TYR A 478 15.42 -4.43 -15.98
C TYR A 478 16.40 -5.49 -16.48
N LEU A 479 17.68 -5.14 -16.67
CA LEU A 479 18.70 -6.11 -17.10
C LEU A 479 18.91 -7.19 -16.04
N GLN A 480 18.90 -6.84 -14.76
CA GLN A 480 19.01 -7.80 -13.66
C GLN A 480 17.79 -8.75 -13.60
N TYR A 481 16.58 -8.26 -13.87
CA TYR A 481 15.38 -9.08 -14.04
C TYR A 481 15.53 -10.04 -15.22
N GLN A 482 15.96 -9.56 -16.38
CA GLN A 482 16.14 -10.38 -17.58
C GLN A 482 17.16 -11.50 -17.35
N ARG A 483 18.30 -11.19 -16.70
CA ARG A 483 19.32 -12.19 -16.32
C ARG A 483 18.74 -13.34 -15.50
N LEU A 484 17.84 -13.04 -14.54
CA LEU A 484 17.19 -14.07 -13.73
C LEU A 484 16.20 -14.90 -14.53
N ILE A 485 15.36 -14.28 -15.37
CA ILE A 485 14.41 -15.02 -16.22
C ILE A 485 15.16 -15.95 -17.20
N GLU A 486 16.24 -15.47 -17.83
CA GLU A 486 17.09 -16.28 -18.69
C GLU A 486 17.71 -17.47 -17.94
N HIS A 487 18.16 -17.23 -16.70
CA HIS A 487 18.64 -18.30 -15.82
C HIS A 487 17.54 -19.34 -15.58
N TRP A 488 16.32 -18.93 -15.22
CA TRP A 488 15.21 -19.85 -14.98
C TRP A 488 14.83 -20.67 -16.20
N HIS A 489 14.81 -20.07 -17.40
CA HIS A 489 14.59 -20.84 -18.64
C HIS A 489 15.67 -21.88 -18.90
N ARG A 490 16.93 -21.58 -18.54
CA ARG A 490 18.05 -22.51 -18.68
C ARG A 490 17.93 -23.68 -17.72
N VAL A 491 17.69 -23.43 -16.43
CA VAL A 491 17.74 -24.47 -15.38
C VAL A 491 16.39 -25.14 -15.10
N LEU A 492 15.28 -24.55 -15.55
CA LEU A 492 13.91 -25.06 -15.43
C LEU A 492 13.16 -25.03 -16.78
N PRO A 493 13.65 -25.75 -17.81
CA PRO A 493 13.08 -25.68 -19.15
C PRO A 493 11.60 -26.09 -19.15
N GLY A 494 10.75 -25.21 -19.69
CA GLY A 494 9.30 -25.42 -19.79
C GLY A 494 8.51 -25.21 -18.49
N TYR A 495 9.16 -24.80 -17.39
CA TYR A 495 8.47 -24.52 -16.12
C TYR A 495 7.96 -23.08 -16.01
N VAL A 496 8.60 -22.15 -16.73
CA VAL A 496 8.21 -20.73 -16.82
C VAL A 496 7.70 -20.46 -18.22
N LEU A 497 6.48 -19.89 -18.34
CA LEU A 497 5.91 -19.47 -19.61
C LEU A 497 6.01 -17.95 -19.78
N ASP A 498 6.71 -17.49 -20.81
CA ASP A 498 6.74 -16.07 -21.17
C ASP A 498 5.49 -15.69 -21.97
N VAL A 499 4.76 -14.67 -21.52
CA VAL A 499 3.55 -14.17 -22.20
C VAL A 499 3.76 -12.72 -22.56
N HIS A 500 3.91 -12.45 -23.86
CA HIS A 500 4.18 -11.11 -24.37
C HIS A 500 2.88 -10.32 -24.55
N TYR A 501 2.80 -9.17 -23.90
CA TYR A 501 1.66 -8.26 -23.95
C TYR A 501 1.23 -7.93 -25.39
N GLU A 502 2.18 -7.66 -26.27
CA GLU A 502 1.93 -7.32 -27.67
C GLU A 502 1.30 -8.48 -28.45
N ARG A 503 1.62 -9.74 -28.09
CA ARG A 503 0.98 -10.92 -28.68
C ARG A 503 -0.44 -11.11 -28.16
N VAL A 504 -0.67 -10.89 -26.86
CA VAL A 504 -2.02 -10.96 -26.27
C VAL A 504 -2.94 -9.89 -26.90
N VAL A 505 -2.42 -8.70 -27.16
CA VAL A 505 -3.16 -7.63 -27.85
C VAL A 505 -3.37 -7.96 -29.33
N GLY A 506 -2.39 -8.56 -30.01
CA GLY A 506 -2.45 -8.88 -31.43
C GLY A 506 -3.32 -10.09 -31.79
N ASP A 507 -3.33 -11.12 -30.94
CA ASP A 507 -4.11 -12.35 -31.13
C ASP A 507 -4.51 -12.96 -29.77
N LEU A 508 -5.59 -12.43 -29.20
CA LEU A 508 -6.09 -12.85 -27.88
C LEU A 508 -6.49 -14.33 -27.86
N ASP A 509 -7.14 -14.84 -28.89
CA ASP A 509 -7.64 -16.23 -28.90
C ASP A 509 -6.48 -17.23 -28.83
N ALA A 510 -5.45 -17.05 -29.66
CA ALA A 510 -4.29 -17.93 -29.68
C ALA A 510 -3.52 -17.91 -28.34
N GLU A 511 -3.29 -16.71 -27.77
CA GLU A 511 -2.55 -16.60 -26.50
C GLU A 511 -3.36 -17.11 -25.31
N VAL A 512 -4.69 -16.94 -25.29
CA VAL A 512 -5.56 -17.51 -24.25
C VAL A 512 -5.54 -19.04 -24.28
N ARG A 513 -5.60 -19.66 -25.46
CA ARG A 513 -5.48 -21.12 -25.58
C ARG A 513 -4.14 -21.61 -25.05
N ARG A 514 -3.05 -20.95 -25.46
CA ARG A 514 -1.68 -21.28 -25.02
C ARG A 514 -1.50 -21.14 -23.50
N LEU A 515 -2.09 -20.11 -22.90
CA LEU A 515 -2.12 -19.91 -21.44
C LEU A 515 -2.84 -21.06 -20.73
N LEU A 516 -4.05 -21.40 -21.17
CA LEU A 516 -4.86 -22.46 -20.57
C LEU A 516 -4.20 -23.84 -20.75
N ASP A 517 -3.63 -24.12 -21.92
CA ASP A 517 -2.88 -25.36 -22.21
C ASP A 517 -1.68 -25.53 -21.25
N PHE A 518 -0.92 -24.46 -21.02
CA PHE A 518 0.20 -24.47 -20.07
C PHE A 518 -0.26 -24.74 -18.63
N CYS A 519 -1.39 -24.15 -18.25
CA CYS A 519 -2.01 -24.38 -16.95
C CYS A 519 -2.66 -25.77 -16.82
N GLY A 520 -2.92 -26.47 -17.93
CA GLY A 520 -3.67 -27.73 -17.96
C GLY A 520 -5.18 -27.53 -17.77
N LEU A 521 -5.70 -26.38 -18.18
CA LEU A 521 -7.11 -26.01 -18.07
C LEU A 521 -7.83 -26.19 -19.41
N PRO A 522 -9.11 -26.62 -19.43
CA PRO A 522 -9.89 -26.63 -20.64
C PRO A 522 -10.14 -25.20 -21.16
N PHE A 523 -10.43 -25.07 -22.44
CA PHE A 523 -10.82 -23.78 -23.00
C PHE A 523 -12.21 -23.35 -22.48
N GLU A 524 -12.31 -22.12 -21.97
CA GLU A 524 -13.57 -21.47 -21.63
C GLU A 524 -13.65 -20.09 -22.30
N GLU A 525 -14.81 -19.80 -22.93
CA GLU A 525 -15.03 -18.53 -23.65
C GLU A 525 -15.00 -17.30 -22.74
N SER A 526 -15.31 -17.47 -21.45
CA SER A 526 -15.21 -16.41 -20.44
C SER A 526 -13.82 -15.81 -20.34
N CYS A 527 -12.75 -16.58 -20.62
CA CYS A 527 -11.37 -16.09 -20.65
C CYS A 527 -11.12 -15.07 -21.78
N LEU A 528 -11.85 -15.16 -22.90
CA LEU A 528 -11.81 -14.15 -23.98
C LEU A 528 -12.64 -12.91 -23.63
N ARG A 529 -13.64 -13.09 -22.76
CA ARG A 529 -14.55 -12.04 -22.26
C ARG A 529 -14.15 -11.56 -20.86
N PHE A 530 -12.85 -11.57 -20.56
CA PHE A 530 -12.31 -11.27 -19.24
C PHE A 530 -12.79 -9.94 -18.64
N PHE A 531 -13.12 -8.97 -19.49
CA PHE A 531 -13.58 -7.64 -19.10
C PHE A 531 -15.00 -7.62 -18.52
N GLU A 532 -15.75 -8.71 -18.63
CA GLU A 532 -17.11 -8.84 -18.05
C GLU A 532 -17.10 -9.33 -16.60
N THR A 533 -15.93 -9.71 -16.07
CA THR A 533 -15.81 -10.16 -14.69
C THR A 533 -16.14 -9.04 -13.70
N THR A 534 -16.97 -9.35 -12.72
CA THR A 534 -17.35 -8.41 -11.64
C THR A 534 -16.45 -8.53 -10.41
N ARG A 535 -15.36 -9.30 -10.49
CA ARG A 535 -14.45 -9.46 -9.34
C ARG A 535 -13.79 -8.14 -8.94
N ALA A 536 -13.37 -8.08 -7.68
CA ALA A 536 -12.52 -7.00 -7.18
C ALA A 536 -11.14 -7.06 -7.87
N VAL A 537 -10.61 -5.88 -8.23
CA VAL A 537 -9.31 -5.77 -8.92
C VAL A 537 -8.46 -4.71 -8.23
N LYS A 538 -7.64 -5.15 -7.27
CA LYS A 538 -6.81 -4.26 -6.45
C LYS A 538 -5.46 -3.95 -7.12
N THR A 539 -5.46 -3.11 -8.15
CA THR A 539 -4.22 -2.66 -8.82
C THR A 539 -4.36 -1.29 -9.47
N ALA A 540 -3.24 -0.67 -9.83
CA ALA A 540 -3.21 0.58 -10.60
C ALA A 540 -3.75 0.41 -12.03
N SER A 541 -3.84 -0.82 -12.55
CA SER A 541 -4.40 -1.13 -13.88
C SER A 541 -5.86 -1.61 -13.83
N SER A 542 -6.59 -1.47 -12.72
CA SER A 542 -7.93 -2.07 -12.56
C SER A 542 -8.88 -1.69 -13.68
N GLU A 543 -8.97 -0.40 -14.00
CA GLU A 543 -9.90 0.09 -15.02
C GLU A 543 -9.51 -0.36 -16.43
N GLN A 544 -8.20 -0.50 -16.67
CA GLN A 544 -7.67 -0.94 -17.96
C GLN A 544 -8.10 -2.37 -18.30
N VAL A 545 -8.26 -3.23 -17.29
CA VAL A 545 -8.62 -4.64 -17.50
C VAL A 545 -10.13 -4.90 -17.39
N ARG A 546 -10.93 -3.87 -17.09
CA ARG A 546 -12.40 -3.86 -17.16
C ARG A 546 -12.93 -3.43 -18.53
N GLN A 547 -12.04 -3.27 -19.50
CA GLN A 547 -12.36 -2.89 -20.88
C GLN A 547 -11.94 -4.01 -21.84
N PRO A 548 -12.59 -4.14 -23.00
CA PRO A 548 -12.10 -4.99 -24.08
C PRO A 548 -10.64 -4.69 -24.42
N ILE A 549 -9.93 -5.68 -24.98
CA ILE A 549 -8.54 -5.52 -25.37
C ILE A 549 -8.35 -4.31 -26.30
N TYR A 550 -7.31 -3.52 -26.03
CA TYR A 550 -6.99 -2.31 -26.80
C TYR A 550 -5.48 -2.19 -27.02
N SER A 551 -5.10 -1.45 -28.06
CA SER A 551 -3.70 -1.34 -28.51
C SER A 551 -3.04 0.00 -28.18
N SER A 552 -3.75 0.96 -27.59
CA SER A 552 -3.24 2.33 -27.33
C SER A 552 -2.03 2.40 -26.39
N SER A 553 -1.80 1.35 -25.60
CA SER A 553 -0.63 1.21 -24.73
C SER A 553 0.58 0.61 -25.44
N VAL A 554 0.40 -0.07 -26.58
CA VAL A 554 1.50 -0.71 -27.33
C VAL A 554 2.33 0.37 -28.01
N ASN A 555 3.65 0.35 -27.78
CA ASN A 555 4.59 1.33 -28.28
C ASN A 555 4.32 2.77 -27.80
N LEU A 556 3.71 2.93 -26.61
CA LEU A 556 3.47 4.25 -26.02
C LEU A 556 4.78 5.02 -25.80
N TRP A 557 5.87 4.29 -25.53
CA TRP A 557 7.23 4.84 -25.41
C TRP A 557 7.67 5.71 -26.59
N ARG A 558 7.12 5.51 -27.81
CA ARG A 558 7.46 6.32 -28.98
C ARG A 558 7.10 7.79 -28.82
N ASN A 559 6.03 8.09 -28.09
CA ASN A 559 5.65 9.48 -27.79
C ASN A 559 6.65 10.18 -26.85
N TYR A 560 7.50 9.40 -26.19
CA TYR A 560 8.49 9.86 -25.22
C TYR A 560 9.93 9.60 -25.69
N GLU A 561 10.13 9.06 -26.88
CA GLU A 561 11.42 8.51 -27.33
C GLU A 561 12.58 9.50 -27.16
N GLN A 562 12.36 10.78 -27.48
CA GLN A 562 13.35 11.85 -27.32
C GLN A 562 13.80 12.13 -25.88
N HIS A 563 13.08 11.61 -24.88
CA HIS A 563 13.40 11.73 -23.45
C HIS A 563 14.00 10.45 -22.87
N LEU A 564 14.16 9.39 -23.67
CA LEU A 564 14.54 8.06 -23.19
C LEU A 564 15.99 7.69 -23.51
N ASP A 565 16.82 8.61 -23.99
CA ASP A 565 18.21 8.33 -24.41
C ASP A 565 19.01 7.53 -23.39
N THR A 566 19.00 7.93 -22.11
CA THR A 566 19.69 7.23 -21.02
C THR A 566 19.21 5.78 -20.88
N LEU A 567 17.89 5.60 -20.89
CA LEU A 567 17.27 4.27 -20.74
C LEU A 567 17.55 3.40 -21.97
N ILE A 568 17.47 3.96 -23.18
CA ILE A 568 17.78 3.26 -24.44
C ILE A 568 19.24 2.79 -24.45
N HIS A 569 20.16 3.63 -23.98
CA HIS A 569 21.58 3.27 -23.90
C HIS A 569 21.81 2.10 -22.96
N ILE A 570 21.25 2.14 -21.75
CA ILE A 570 21.39 1.05 -20.77
C ILE A 570 20.75 -0.24 -21.29
N LEU A 571 19.56 -0.14 -21.90
CA LEU A 571 18.83 -1.28 -22.44
C LEU A 571 19.31 -1.74 -23.82
N GLU A 572 20.35 -1.17 -24.40
CA GLU A 572 20.90 -1.56 -25.70
C GLU A 572 21.04 -3.09 -25.84
N PRO A 573 21.57 -3.85 -24.84
CA PRO A 573 21.67 -5.31 -24.93
C PRO A 573 20.31 -6.02 -25.11
N ALA A 574 19.24 -5.52 -24.49
CA ALA A 574 17.90 -6.07 -24.58
C ALA A 574 17.16 -5.63 -25.86
N LEU A 575 17.51 -4.46 -26.40
CA LEU A 575 16.83 -3.86 -27.56
C LEU A 575 17.42 -4.32 -28.90
N LEU A 576 18.72 -4.61 -28.98
CA LEU A 576 19.38 -4.99 -30.23
C LEU A 576 18.80 -6.27 -30.86
N GLY A 577 18.36 -7.21 -30.03
CA GLY A 577 17.75 -8.47 -30.48
C GLY A 577 16.31 -8.36 -30.99
N LEU A 578 15.68 -7.19 -30.87
CA LEU A 578 14.30 -7.00 -31.32
C LEU A 578 14.22 -6.79 -32.85
N PRO A 579 13.03 -6.93 -33.47
CA PRO A 579 12.79 -6.52 -34.84
C PRO A 579 12.98 -5.01 -35.06
N ASP A 580 13.45 -4.59 -36.24
CA ASP A 580 13.79 -3.18 -36.52
C ASP A 580 12.58 -2.23 -36.45
N ASP A 581 11.38 -2.71 -36.80
CA ASP A 581 10.14 -1.94 -36.74
C ASP A 581 9.72 -1.59 -35.30
N VAL A 582 10.21 -2.32 -34.30
CA VAL A 582 9.95 -2.04 -32.87
C VAL A 582 11.15 -1.44 -32.13
N LYS A 583 12.32 -1.29 -32.76
CA LYS A 583 13.48 -0.58 -32.18
C LYS A 583 13.26 0.94 -32.06
N PRO A 584 13.99 1.60 -31.14
CA PRO A 584 14.19 3.06 -31.17
C PRO A 584 15.05 3.47 -32.36
N ASP A 585 14.81 4.68 -32.86
CA ASP A 585 15.44 5.27 -34.04
C ASP A 585 16.96 5.28 -33.94
N ILE A 586 17.50 5.56 -32.74
CA ILE A 586 18.95 5.54 -32.50
C ILE A 586 19.59 4.16 -32.68
N LEU A 587 18.82 3.08 -32.63
CA LEU A 587 19.28 1.70 -32.81
C LEU A 587 18.85 1.06 -34.15
N ARG A 588 18.03 1.75 -34.95
CA ARG A 588 17.58 1.27 -36.28
C ARG A 588 18.66 1.35 -37.36
N VAL A 589 19.80 1.96 -37.06
CA VAL A 589 20.90 2.14 -38.01
C VAL A 589 22.22 1.69 -37.37
N ARG A 590 22.46 0.37 -37.41
CA ARG A 590 23.80 -0.23 -37.36
C ARG A 590 23.89 -1.39 -38.33
#